data_AF-A0A386HHY9-F1
#
_entry.id   AF-A0A386HHY9-F1
#
_cell.length_a   1.000
_cell.length_b   1.000
_cell.length_c   1.000
_cell.angle_alpha   90.00
_cell.angle_beta   90.00
_cell.angle_gamma   90.00
#
_symmetry.space_group_name_H-M   'P 1'
#
loop_
_entity.id
_entity.type
_entity.pdbx_description
1 polymer ?
#
loop_
_entity_poly.entity_id
_entity_poly.type
_entity_poly.pdbx_seq_one_letter_code
_entity_poly.pdbx_strand_id
1 'polypeptide(L)'
;MKPYKTQEDLIGFLKDNELVGLDSEYSYKCIEWIQRFSAKGMDLNSWWVLTPSTWRCPSCDREKKEIIRLNKHGYLTGHLHEHHDHMKDFVESEFSKFAHNNSHANADLLGARFVERTAFALSAYDNTVVCSDCNNADVKAKKLVFAPAQFSFSPEQIKQFIITEPNLDHQINDVAVMKVWGECKQTFELRCLFVKKFAALGATNTHWYQPSIQTARQTYRIGSALLKHHGLSDIKPNAPEKLLYKTSKFAGEKSSWRMNRLRSITIAPSEGELRHLISMKKAQWEKVADDWYCPVCQRLKIECVRKSNKGNWDFSLSTSKKLYDVYSPNFVQNTTVCNDCSTTATHIGSEIMSRVGENIAYGSALVSVDELCSVISSVPHGKHEINNFVAEKLLGILEERYWSGDFYNL
;
A
#
# COMPACT_ATOMS: atom_id res chain seq x y z
N MET A 1 -9.13 -13.85 28.42
CA MET A 1 -8.68 -15.20 28.85
C MET A 1 -9.00 -16.17 27.73
N LYS A 2 -8.07 -17.04 27.30
CA LYS A 2 -8.38 -18.04 26.26
C LYS A 2 -9.25 -19.15 26.89
N PRO A 3 -10.32 -19.62 26.22
CA PRO A 3 -11.27 -20.58 26.81
C PRO A 3 -10.76 -22.03 26.85
N TYR A 4 -9.59 -22.33 26.30
CA TYR A 4 -9.01 -23.67 26.21
C TYR A 4 -7.54 -23.67 26.65
N LYS A 5 -7.12 -24.69 27.40
CA LYS A 5 -5.74 -24.88 27.87
C LYS A 5 -5.07 -26.14 27.32
N THR A 6 -5.86 -27.15 26.93
CA THR A 6 -5.42 -28.39 26.28
C THR A 6 -6.01 -28.54 24.88
N GLN A 7 -5.57 -29.56 24.14
CA GLN A 7 -6.14 -29.90 22.83
C GLN A 7 -7.54 -30.48 22.96
N GLU A 8 -7.78 -31.30 23.98
CA GLU A 8 -9.09 -31.89 24.29
C GLU A 8 -10.12 -30.82 24.62
N ASP A 9 -9.73 -29.79 25.41
CA ASP A 9 -10.57 -28.63 25.72
C ASP A 9 -11.00 -27.90 24.45
N LEU A 10 -10.07 -27.72 23.51
CA LEU A 10 -10.31 -27.03 22.24
C LEU A 10 -11.25 -27.84 21.33
N ILE A 11 -11.04 -29.15 21.19
CA ILE A 11 -11.91 -30.02 20.40
C ILE A 11 -13.31 -30.08 21.02
N GLY A 12 -13.40 -30.16 22.36
CA GLY A 12 -14.67 -30.10 23.08
C GLY A 12 -15.41 -28.79 22.80
N PHE A 13 -14.71 -27.65 22.87
CA PHE A 13 -15.27 -26.35 22.54
C PHE A 13 -15.79 -26.26 21.09
N LEU A 14 -15.03 -26.80 20.13
CA LEU A 14 -15.32 -26.74 18.69
C LEU A 14 -16.57 -27.52 18.25
N LYS A 15 -17.03 -28.48 19.06
CA LYS A 15 -18.28 -29.23 18.80
C LYS A 15 -19.51 -28.34 18.87
N ASP A 16 -19.50 -27.38 19.80
CA ASP A 16 -20.66 -26.54 20.11
C ASP A 16 -20.43 -25.05 19.75
N ASN A 17 -19.19 -24.66 19.40
CA ASN A 17 -18.81 -23.28 19.15
C ASN A 17 -17.84 -23.17 17.95
N GLU A 18 -17.85 -22.05 17.23
CA GLU A 18 -16.86 -21.78 16.19
C GLU A 18 -15.68 -20.96 16.76
N LEU A 19 -14.46 -21.24 16.28
CA LEU A 19 -13.40 -20.25 16.36
C LEU A 19 -13.75 -19.13 15.39
N VAL A 20 -13.98 -17.92 15.91
CA VAL A 20 -14.39 -16.78 15.10
C VAL A 20 -13.42 -16.60 13.93
N GLY A 21 -13.90 -16.88 12.72
CA GLY A 21 -13.16 -16.73 11.48
C GLY A 21 -12.25 -17.90 11.10
N LEU A 22 -12.18 -19.02 11.84
CA LEU A 22 -11.39 -20.20 11.46
C LEU A 22 -12.28 -21.43 11.27
N ASP A 23 -11.82 -22.36 10.43
CA ASP A 23 -12.53 -23.61 10.12
C ASP A 23 -11.59 -24.81 10.29
N SER A 24 -12.14 -25.94 10.71
CA SER A 24 -11.38 -27.16 10.99
C SER A 24 -12.26 -28.40 10.80
N GLU A 25 -11.65 -29.58 10.70
CA GLU A 25 -12.39 -30.86 10.62
C GLU A 25 -13.32 -31.12 11.83
N TYR A 26 -13.10 -30.44 12.96
CA TYR A 26 -13.91 -30.56 14.18
C TYR A 26 -14.98 -29.46 14.29
N SER A 27 -15.00 -28.49 13.38
CA SER A 27 -15.94 -27.40 13.40
C SER A 27 -17.35 -27.88 13.04
N TYR A 28 -18.37 -27.33 13.70
CA TYR A 28 -19.77 -27.69 13.46
C TYR A 28 -20.17 -27.74 11.97
N LYS A 29 -19.77 -26.74 11.17
CA LYS A 29 -20.03 -26.70 9.72
C LYS A 29 -19.42 -27.87 8.96
N CYS A 30 -18.20 -28.27 9.30
CA CYS A 30 -17.53 -29.41 8.68
C CYS A 30 -18.27 -30.72 9.01
N ILE A 31 -18.76 -30.87 10.25
CA ILE A 31 -19.60 -32.00 10.67
C ILE A 31 -20.93 -32.01 9.90
N GLU A 32 -21.58 -30.86 9.74
CA GLU A 32 -22.80 -30.71 8.95
C GLU A 32 -22.58 -31.13 7.49
N TRP A 33 -21.47 -30.71 6.88
CA TRP A 33 -21.13 -31.13 5.51
C TRP A 33 -20.87 -32.63 5.40
N ILE A 34 -20.15 -33.22 6.36
CA ILE A 34 -19.92 -34.68 6.39
C ILE A 34 -21.26 -35.43 6.35
N GLN A 35 -22.23 -35.00 7.16
CA GLN A 35 -23.58 -35.59 7.18
C GLN A 35 -24.31 -35.37 5.86
N ARG A 36 -24.34 -34.14 5.36
CA ARG A 36 -25.02 -33.77 4.11
C ARG A 36 -24.54 -34.58 2.90
N PHE A 37 -23.24 -34.84 2.81
CA PHE A 37 -22.64 -35.58 1.70
C PHE A 37 -22.49 -37.09 1.98
N SER A 38 -22.97 -37.58 3.13
CA SER A 38 -22.77 -38.98 3.56
C SER A 38 -21.30 -39.42 3.50
N ALA A 39 -20.40 -38.53 3.91
CA ALA A 39 -18.96 -38.76 3.87
C ALA A 39 -18.47 -39.49 5.13
N LYS A 40 -17.30 -40.13 5.03
CA LYS A 40 -16.61 -40.75 6.19
C LYS A 40 -15.95 -39.71 7.11
N GLY A 41 -15.65 -38.53 6.57
CA GLY A 41 -14.91 -37.47 7.22
C GLY A 41 -14.48 -36.41 6.20
N MET A 42 -13.60 -35.50 6.61
CA MET A 42 -12.96 -34.53 5.72
C MET A 42 -11.47 -34.84 5.53
N ASP A 43 -10.97 -34.52 4.35
CA ASP A 43 -9.55 -34.54 3.98
C ASP A 43 -9.14 -33.08 3.71
N LEU A 44 -8.50 -32.46 4.70
CA LEU A 44 -8.16 -31.03 4.74
C LEU A 44 -6.64 -30.85 4.78
N ASN A 45 -6.15 -29.66 4.41
CA ASN A 45 -4.76 -29.28 4.60
C ASN A 45 -4.62 -27.98 5.42
N SER A 46 -3.38 -27.60 5.73
CA SER A 46 -3.09 -26.42 6.56
C SER A 46 -3.70 -25.13 5.99
N TRP A 47 -3.72 -24.97 4.67
CA TRP A 47 -4.31 -23.79 4.04
C TRP A 47 -5.82 -23.66 4.28
N TRP A 48 -6.54 -24.78 4.43
CA TRP A 48 -7.94 -24.74 4.84
C TRP A 48 -8.10 -24.06 6.20
N VAL A 49 -7.28 -24.46 7.17
CA VAL A 49 -7.34 -23.93 8.55
C VAL A 49 -6.83 -22.50 8.63
N LEU A 50 -5.78 -22.17 7.86
CA LEU A 50 -5.16 -20.83 7.84
C LEU A 50 -5.94 -19.78 7.04
N THR A 51 -6.99 -20.19 6.33
CA THR A 51 -7.88 -19.27 5.61
C THR A 51 -9.20 -19.06 6.36
N PRO A 52 -9.78 -17.85 6.30
CA PRO A 52 -11.03 -17.59 6.99
C PRO A 52 -12.16 -18.55 6.61
N SER A 53 -13.13 -18.76 7.50
CA SER A 53 -14.34 -19.53 7.15
C SER A 53 -15.15 -18.88 6.01
N THR A 54 -15.01 -17.56 5.83
CA THR A 54 -15.60 -16.76 4.74
C THR A 54 -14.72 -16.66 3.50
N TRP A 55 -13.60 -17.40 3.45
CA TRP A 55 -12.68 -17.35 2.31
C TRP A 55 -13.39 -17.77 1.02
N ARG A 56 -13.12 -16.98 -0.04
CA ARG A 56 -13.52 -17.24 -1.42
C ARG A 56 -12.28 -17.42 -2.26
N CYS A 57 -12.34 -18.32 -3.24
CA CYS A 57 -11.23 -18.51 -4.15
C CYS A 57 -11.04 -17.27 -5.03
N PRO A 58 -9.83 -16.66 -5.08
CA PRO A 58 -9.59 -15.48 -5.91
C PRO A 58 -9.80 -15.70 -7.42
N SER A 59 -9.76 -16.94 -7.89
CA SER A 59 -10.01 -17.30 -9.29
C SER A 59 -11.49 -17.59 -9.58
N CYS A 60 -12.11 -18.52 -8.85
CA CYS A 60 -13.46 -18.99 -9.17
C CYS A 60 -14.57 -18.40 -8.29
N ASP A 61 -14.22 -17.58 -7.30
CA ASP A 61 -15.11 -16.91 -6.33
C ASP A 61 -15.99 -17.83 -5.45
N ARG A 62 -15.85 -19.15 -5.63
CA ARG A 62 -16.52 -20.17 -4.82
C ARG A 62 -16.06 -20.12 -3.37
N GLU A 63 -17.02 -20.26 -2.46
CA GLU A 63 -16.80 -20.42 -1.03
C GLU A 63 -16.36 -21.85 -0.68
N LYS A 64 -15.85 -22.04 0.54
CA LYS A 64 -15.47 -23.36 1.10
C LYS A 64 -16.53 -24.44 0.89
N LYS A 65 -17.81 -24.14 1.16
CA LYS A 65 -18.93 -25.09 1.00
C LYS A 65 -19.18 -25.52 -0.46
N GLU A 66 -18.72 -24.73 -1.42
CA GLU A 66 -18.93 -24.95 -2.86
C GLU A 66 -17.74 -25.65 -3.53
N ILE A 67 -16.60 -25.80 -2.83
CA ILE A 67 -15.41 -26.47 -3.37
C ILE A 67 -15.20 -27.88 -2.78
N ILE A 68 -15.94 -28.23 -1.72
CA ILE A 68 -15.92 -29.57 -1.14
C ILE A 68 -16.62 -30.59 -2.05
N ARG A 69 -16.09 -31.81 -2.11
CA ARG A 69 -16.70 -32.94 -2.83
C ARG A 69 -16.15 -34.27 -2.33
N LEU A 70 -16.87 -35.35 -2.58
CA LEU A 70 -16.41 -36.70 -2.25
C LEU A 70 -15.23 -37.12 -3.13
N ASN A 71 -14.15 -37.57 -2.50
CA ASN A 71 -13.09 -38.29 -3.20
C ASN A 71 -13.43 -39.78 -3.37
N LYS A 72 -12.58 -40.48 -4.12
CA LYS A 72 -12.70 -41.93 -4.37
C LYS A 72 -12.69 -42.81 -3.11
N HIS A 73 -12.29 -42.28 -1.96
CA HIS A 73 -12.24 -42.99 -0.68
C HIS A 73 -13.45 -42.70 0.23
N GLY A 74 -14.34 -41.80 -0.20
CA GLY A 74 -15.54 -41.39 0.53
C GLY A 74 -15.32 -40.28 1.55
N TYR A 75 -14.25 -39.50 1.44
CA TYR A 75 -14.00 -38.31 2.27
C TYR A 75 -14.29 -37.03 1.49
N LEU A 76 -14.75 -35.98 2.16
CA LEU A 76 -14.90 -34.64 1.57
C LEU A 76 -13.53 -33.96 1.45
N THR A 77 -13.15 -33.52 0.25
CA THR A 77 -11.89 -32.83 0.04
C THR A 77 -12.02 -31.33 0.27
N GLY A 78 -11.16 -30.78 1.12
CA GLY A 78 -11.02 -29.35 1.36
C GLY A 78 -9.56 -28.92 1.24
N HIS A 79 -8.95 -29.18 0.08
CA HIS A 79 -7.56 -28.80 -0.18
C HIS A 79 -7.50 -27.45 -0.89
N LEU A 80 -6.72 -26.53 -0.31
CA LEU A 80 -6.34 -25.28 -0.93
C LEU A 80 -4.84 -25.31 -1.25
N HIS A 81 -4.40 -24.60 -2.29
CA HIS A 81 -3.02 -24.63 -2.76
C HIS A 81 -2.46 -23.23 -2.86
N GLU A 82 -1.21 -23.06 -2.47
CA GLU A 82 -0.45 -21.85 -2.79
C GLU A 82 -0.06 -21.91 -4.26
N HIS A 83 -0.82 -21.18 -5.10
CA HIS A 83 -0.52 -21.02 -6.51
C HIS A 83 0.54 -19.94 -6.67
N HIS A 84 1.66 -20.30 -7.28
CA HIS A 84 2.82 -19.44 -7.44
C HIS A 84 3.32 -19.46 -8.88
N ASP A 85 4.04 -18.42 -9.26
CA ASP A 85 4.74 -18.34 -10.53
C ASP A 85 6.07 -19.13 -10.41
N HIS A 86 6.36 -19.99 -11.39
CA HIS A 86 7.56 -20.83 -11.40
C HIS A 86 8.84 -20.10 -11.84
N MET A 87 8.80 -18.77 -12.01
CA MET A 87 10.00 -17.98 -12.34
C MET A 87 11.09 -18.09 -11.28
N LYS A 88 10.74 -18.30 -9.99
CA LYS A 88 11.73 -18.54 -8.95
C LYS A 88 12.55 -19.80 -9.21
N ASP A 89 11.87 -20.92 -9.40
CA ASP A 89 12.49 -22.21 -9.70
C ASP A 89 13.30 -22.13 -10.99
N PHE A 90 12.80 -21.38 -11.98
CA PHE A 90 13.48 -21.21 -13.25
C PHE A 90 14.80 -20.42 -13.13
N VAL A 91 14.84 -19.34 -12.34
CA VAL A 91 16.09 -18.58 -12.14
C VAL A 91 17.13 -19.41 -11.39
N GLU A 92 16.71 -20.17 -10.38
CA GLU A 92 17.60 -21.08 -9.64
C GLU A 92 18.16 -22.19 -10.55
N SER A 93 17.31 -22.74 -11.43
CA SER A 93 17.72 -23.74 -12.43
C SER A 93 18.73 -23.18 -13.42
N GLU A 94 18.45 -22.00 -14.01
CA GLU A 94 19.36 -21.37 -14.98
C GLU A 94 20.67 -20.94 -14.32
N PHE A 95 20.64 -20.41 -13.08
CA PHE A 95 21.85 -20.07 -12.33
C PHE A 95 22.74 -21.30 -12.14
N SER A 96 22.15 -22.42 -11.71
CA SER A 96 22.87 -23.69 -11.55
C SER A 96 23.47 -24.18 -12.87
N LYS A 97 22.73 -24.07 -13.99
CA LYS A 97 23.24 -24.43 -15.33
C LYS A 97 24.42 -23.55 -15.74
N PHE A 98 24.35 -22.24 -15.54
CA PHE A 98 25.45 -21.33 -15.85
C PHE A 98 26.67 -21.59 -14.96
N ALA A 99 26.46 -21.85 -13.67
CA ALA A 99 27.52 -22.15 -12.73
C ALA A 99 28.28 -23.44 -13.10
N HIS A 100 27.57 -24.49 -13.53
CA HIS A 100 28.20 -25.75 -13.91
C HIS A 100 28.89 -25.74 -15.27
N ASN A 101 28.36 -24.99 -16.25
CA ASN A 101 28.80 -25.08 -17.64
C ASN A 101 29.79 -23.98 -18.07
N ASN A 102 30.04 -22.98 -17.22
CA ASN A 102 30.93 -21.86 -17.56
C ASN A 102 32.23 -21.95 -16.76
N SER A 103 33.36 -22.13 -17.45
CA SER A 103 34.70 -22.17 -16.83
C SER A 103 35.11 -20.88 -16.12
N HIS A 104 34.42 -19.77 -16.42
CA HIS A 104 34.59 -18.48 -15.75
C HIS A 104 33.53 -18.22 -14.67
N ALA A 105 32.66 -19.17 -14.37
CA ALA A 105 31.72 -19.04 -13.26
C ALA A 105 32.49 -18.97 -11.94
N ASN A 106 32.08 -18.03 -11.10
CA ASN A 106 32.52 -17.90 -9.72
C ASN A 106 31.26 -17.78 -8.85
N ALA A 107 30.38 -18.77 -8.97
CA ALA A 107 29.10 -18.78 -8.30
C ALA A 107 29.32 -19.00 -6.79
N ASP A 108 28.83 -18.07 -5.98
CA ASP A 108 28.89 -18.14 -4.53
C ASP A 108 27.52 -17.84 -3.87
N LEU A 109 27.50 -17.79 -2.54
CA LEU A 109 26.30 -17.47 -1.77
C LEU A 109 25.76 -16.06 -2.08
N LEU A 110 26.63 -15.13 -2.48
CA LEU A 110 26.23 -13.77 -2.81
C LEU A 110 25.51 -13.73 -4.17
N GLY A 111 26.03 -14.42 -5.18
CA GLY A 111 25.39 -14.63 -6.48
C GLY A 111 24.04 -15.33 -6.35
N ALA A 112 23.94 -16.36 -5.50
CA ALA A 112 22.68 -17.05 -5.22
C ALA A 112 21.64 -16.11 -4.59
N ARG A 113 22.05 -15.28 -3.61
CA ARG A 113 21.16 -14.27 -2.99
C ARG A 113 20.72 -13.18 -3.98
N PHE A 114 21.60 -12.78 -4.89
CA PHE A 114 21.23 -11.84 -5.96
C PHE A 114 20.12 -12.44 -6.83
N VAL A 115 20.30 -13.68 -7.27
CA VAL A 115 19.33 -14.44 -8.07
C VAL A 115 17.97 -14.54 -7.37
N GLU A 116 17.96 -14.99 -6.10
CA GLU A 116 16.73 -15.11 -5.31
C GLU A 116 15.94 -13.80 -5.25
N ARG A 117 16.64 -12.67 -5.09
CA ARG A 117 16.00 -11.34 -5.04
C ARG A 117 15.43 -10.91 -6.39
N THR A 118 16.09 -11.27 -7.49
CA THR A 118 15.61 -10.93 -8.84
C THR A 118 14.41 -11.78 -9.26
N ALA A 119 14.33 -13.02 -8.79
CA ALA A 119 13.21 -13.93 -9.08
C ALA A 119 11.85 -13.32 -8.74
N PHE A 120 11.73 -12.70 -7.57
CA PHE A 120 10.49 -12.03 -7.15
C PHE A 120 10.04 -10.93 -8.11
N ALA A 121 10.99 -10.16 -8.67
CA ALA A 121 10.68 -9.09 -9.64
C ALA A 121 10.27 -9.62 -11.03
N LEU A 122 10.49 -10.91 -11.30
CA LEU A 122 10.15 -11.56 -12.56
C LEU A 122 8.89 -12.41 -12.48
N SER A 123 8.31 -12.61 -11.29
CA SER A 123 7.00 -13.25 -11.14
C SER A 123 5.90 -12.38 -11.78
N ALA A 124 4.93 -13.00 -12.45
CA ALA A 124 3.80 -12.26 -13.03
C ALA A 124 2.73 -11.88 -12.00
N TYR A 125 2.72 -12.57 -10.85
CA TYR A 125 1.74 -12.39 -9.80
C TYR A 125 2.31 -12.86 -8.46
N ASP A 126 1.72 -12.38 -7.37
CA ASP A 126 2.04 -12.80 -6.01
C ASP A 126 1.50 -14.21 -5.72
N ASN A 127 2.22 -14.97 -4.89
CA ASN A 127 1.74 -16.25 -4.39
C ASN A 127 0.34 -16.11 -3.79
N THR A 128 -0.60 -16.90 -4.30
CA THR A 128 -2.02 -16.75 -3.97
C THR A 128 -2.60 -18.11 -3.60
N VAL A 129 -3.29 -18.18 -2.46
CA VAL A 129 -4.04 -19.39 -2.08
C VAL A 129 -5.27 -19.52 -2.98
N VAL A 130 -5.42 -20.63 -3.69
CA VAL A 130 -6.54 -20.98 -4.57
C VAL A 130 -7.12 -22.34 -4.21
N CYS A 131 -8.31 -22.67 -4.70
CA CYS A 131 -8.86 -24.02 -4.50
C CYS A 131 -8.15 -25.05 -5.38
N SER A 132 -8.20 -26.33 -4.98
CA SER A 132 -7.62 -27.45 -5.74
C SER A 132 -8.07 -27.47 -7.20
N ASP A 133 -9.32 -27.07 -7.47
CA ASP A 133 -9.88 -27.13 -8.83
C ASP A 133 -9.28 -26.06 -9.75
N CYS A 134 -9.02 -24.85 -9.23
CA CYS A 134 -8.34 -23.80 -9.99
C CYS A 134 -6.88 -24.18 -10.24
N ASN A 135 -6.21 -24.76 -9.25
CA ASN A 135 -4.84 -25.27 -9.41
C ASN A 135 -4.77 -26.36 -10.48
N ASN A 136 -5.74 -27.28 -10.49
CA ASN A 136 -5.84 -28.32 -11.51
C ASN A 136 -6.21 -27.76 -12.89
N ALA A 137 -7.03 -26.70 -12.95
CA ALA A 137 -7.39 -26.04 -14.20
C ALA A 137 -6.17 -25.40 -14.88
N ASP A 138 -5.25 -24.79 -14.12
CA ASP A 138 -3.95 -24.32 -14.64
C ASP A 138 -3.17 -25.47 -15.31
N VAL A 139 -3.04 -26.60 -14.62
CA VAL A 139 -2.34 -27.78 -15.17
C VAL A 139 -3.00 -28.27 -16.47
N LYS A 140 -4.33 -28.36 -16.53
CA LYS A 140 -5.06 -28.76 -17.74
C LYS A 140 -4.84 -27.75 -18.88
N ALA A 141 -4.97 -26.46 -18.60
CA ALA A 141 -4.79 -25.39 -19.57
C ALA A 141 -3.35 -25.37 -20.14
N LYS A 142 -2.33 -25.53 -19.30
CA LYS A 142 -0.93 -25.60 -19.75
C LYS A 142 -0.67 -26.76 -20.70
N LYS A 143 -1.25 -27.93 -20.42
CA LYS A 143 -1.15 -29.10 -21.29
C LYS A 143 -1.81 -28.83 -22.65
N LEU A 144 -2.97 -28.17 -22.67
CA LEU A 144 -3.69 -27.84 -23.91
C LEU A 144 -2.87 -26.97 -24.87
N VAL A 145 -2.19 -25.94 -24.35
CA VAL A 145 -1.42 -25.00 -25.18
C VAL A 145 0.08 -25.33 -25.28
N PHE A 146 0.49 -26.49 -24.78
CA PHE A 146 1.90 -26.90 -24.67
C PHE A 146 2.78 -25.81 -24.02
N ALA A 147 2.26 -25.18 -22.98
CA ALA A 147 2.98 -24.13 -22.27
C ALA A 147 4.27 -24.70 -21.65
N PRO A 148 5.38 -23.93 -21.64
CA PRO A 148 6.61 -24.37 -20.98
C PRO A 148 6.42 -24.61 -19.48
N ALA A 149 7.21 -25.51 -18.89
CA ALA A 149 7.05 -25.95 -17.50
C ALA A 149 7.16 -24.80 -16.48
N GLN A 150 7.94 -23.77 -16.79
CA GLN A 150 8.14 -22.58 -15.98
C GLN A 150 7.02 -21.53 -16.11
N PHE A 151 5.99 -21.80 -16.91
CA PHE A 151 4.81 -20.95 -17.02
C PHE A 151 3.70 -21.42 -16.08
N SER A 152 2.93 -20.46 -15.55
CA SER A 152 1.66 -20.67 -14.88
C SER A 152 0.73 -19.49 -15.16
N PHE A 153 -0.56 -19.76 -15.33
CA PHE A 153 -1.57 -18.71 -15.47
C PHE A 153 -1.83 -18.06 -14.12
N SER A 154 -1.92 -16.73 -14.07
CA SER A 154 -2.29 -16.03 -12.83
C SER A 154 -3.72 -16.35 -12.39
N PRO A 155 -4.10 -16.13 -11.12
CA PRO A 155 -5.47 -16.33 -10.67
C PRO A 155 -6.54 -15.63 -11.52
N GLU A 156 -6.26 -14.41 -11.97
CA GLU A 156 -7.15 -13.63 -12.85
C GLU A 156 -7.19 -14.18 -14.28
N GLN A 157 -6.11 -14.79 -14.76
CA GLN A 157 -6.09 -15.48 -16.05
C GLN A 157 -6.88 -16.79 -15.99
N ILE A 158 -6.73 -17.56 -14.91
CA ILE A 158 -7.50 -18.81 -14.69
C ILE A 158 -9.00 -18.52 -14.73
N LYS A 159 -9.43 -17.45 -14.06
CA LYS A 159 -10.83 -17.00 -14.04
C LYS A 159 -11.45 -16.83 -15.44
N GLN A 160 -10.65 -16.42 -16.43
CA GLN A 160 -11.15 -16.13 -17.78
C GLN A 160 -11.51 -17.38 -18.58
N PHE A 161 -10.99 -18.56 -18.21
CA PHE A 161 -11.20 -19.78 -18.98
C PHE A 161 -11.82 -20.93 -18.19
N ILE A 162 -11.98 -20.82 -16.87
CA ILE A 162 -12.68 -21.86 -16.09
C ILE A 162 -14.19 -21.75 -16.25
N ILE A 163 -14.84 -22.91 -16.23
CA ILE A 163 -16.29 -23.05 -16.10
C ILE A 163 -16.53 -23.69 -14.73
N THR A 164 -17.35 -23.03 -13.91
CA THR A 164 -17.48 -23.32 -12.49
C THR A 164 -18.87 -23.84 -12.16
N GLU A 165 -18.92 -24.90 -11.36
CA GLU A 165 -20.16 -25.43 -10.78
C GLU A 165 -19.90 -25.78 -9.30
N PRO A 166 -20.88 -25.58 -8.39
CA PRO A 166 -20.74 -25.98 -7.00
C PRO A 166 -20.45 -27.47 -6.86
N ASN A 167 -19.51 -27.82 -5.99
CA ASN A 167 -19.14 -29.18 -5.61
C ASN A 167 -18.63 -30.07 -6.76
N LEU A 168 -18.27 -29.47 -7.90
CA LEU A 168 -17.73 -30.15 -9.08
C LEU A 168 -16.36 -29.59 -9.49
N ASP A 169 -15.60 -30.43 -10.18
CA ASP A 169 -14.32 -30.05 -10.79
C ASP A 169 -14.52 -28.97 -11.85
N HIS A 170 -13.54 -28.06 -11.99
CA HIS A 170 -13.56 -27.10 -13.09
C HIS A 170 -13.35 -27.78 -14.44
N GLN A 171 -14.21 -27.39 -15.38
CA GLN A 171 -13.96 -27.53 -16.81
C GLN A 171 -13.20 -26.29 -17.32
N ILE A 172 -12.52 -26.43 -18.45
CA ILE A 172 -11.82 -25.33 -19.11
C ILE A 172 -12.43 -25.06 -20.48
N ASN A 173 -12.49 -23.79 -20.87
CA ASN A 173 -12.88 -23.35 -22.20
C ASN A 173 -11.62 -23.23 -23.08
N ASP A 174 -11.43 -24.19 -23.97
CA ASP A 174 -10.23 -24.30 -24.82
C ASP A 174 -9.94 -23.03 -25.64
N VAL A 175 -10.99 -22.39 -26.19
CA VAL A 175 -10.85 -21.16 -26.98
C VAL A 175 -10.37 -20.00 -26.11
N ALA A 176 -10.92 -19.88 -24.90
CA ALA A 176 -10.49 -18.87 -23.93
C ALA A 176 -9.05 -19.12 -23.47
N VAL A 177 -8.65 -20.37 -23.21
CA VAL A 177 -7.26 -20.71 -22.86
C VAL A 177 -6.30 -20.27 -23.96
N MET A 178 -6.59 -20.60 -25.23
CA MET A 178 -5.74 -20.21 -26.37
C MET A 178 -5.59 -18.69 -26.48
N LYS A 179 -6.68 -17.94 -26.27
CA LYS A 179 -6.66 -16.47 -26.29
C LYS A 179 -5.77 -15.92 -25.16
N VAL A 180 -6.01 -16.34 -23.92
CA VAL A 180 -5.27 -15.87 -22.74
C VAL A 180 -3.78 -16.20 -22.86
N TRP A 181 -3.44 -17.39 -23.38
CA TRP A 181 -2.06 -17.75 -23.67
C TRP A 181 -1.42 -16.83 -24.72
N GLY A 182 -2.14 -16.56 -25.82
CA GLY A 182 -1.67 -15.66 -26.88
C GLY A 182 -1.31 -14.26 -26.35
N GLU A 183 -2.11 -13.73 -25.43
CA GLU A 183 -1.91 -12.40 -24.83
C GLU A 183 -0.69 -12.36 -23.89
N CYS A 184 -0.39 -13.44 -23.16
CA CYS A 184 0.69 -13.42 -22.16
C CYS A 184 2.03 -13.99 -22.67
N LYS A 185 2.04 -14.71 -23.80
CA LYS A 185 3.21 -15.40 -24.35
C LYS A 185 4.41 -14.48 -24.53
N GLN A 186 4.23 -13.32 -25.17
CA GLN A 186 5.34 -12.38 -25.44
C GLN A 186 5.97 -11.87 -24.14
N THR A 187 5.15 -11.51 -23.16
CA THR A 187 5.62 -11.06 -21.84
C THR A 187 6.34 -12.19 -21.10
N PHE A 188 5.84 -13.42 -21.17
CA PHE A 188 6.52 -14.59 -20.61
C PHE A 188 7.90 -14.84 -21.25
N GLU A 189 8.01 -14.77 -22.57
CA GLU A 189 9.29 -14.93 -23.28
C GLU A 189 10.30 -13.85 -22.88
N LEU A 190 9.85 -12.61 -22.72
CA LEU A 190 10.68 -11.51 -22.23
C LEU A 190 11.17 -11.75 -20.79
N ARG A 191 10.29 -12.26 -19.92
CA ARG A 191 10.68 -12.65 -18.55
C ARG A 191 11.73 -13.76 -18.57
N CYS A 192 11.56 -14.79 -19.42
CA CYS A 192 12.58 -15.82 -19.59
C CYS A 192 13.94 -15.28 -20.07
N LEU A 193 13.95 -14.27 -20.96
CA LEU A 193 15.18 -13.61 -21.38
C LEU A 193 15.88 -12.92 -20.20
N PHE A 194 15.11 -12.21 -19.36
CA PHE A 194 15.66 -11.58 -18.17
C PHE A 194 16.18 -12.60 -17.16
N VAL A 195 15.45 -13.70 -16.91
CA VAL A 195 15.89 -14.80 -16.05
C VAL A 195 17.30 -15.27 -16.44
N LYS A 196 17.51 -15.57 -17.73
CA LYS A 196 18.82 -16.02 -18.23
C LYS A 196 19.92 -14.98 -18.02
N LYS A 197 19.62 -13.69 -18.22
CA LYS A 197 20.58 -12.61 -17.98
C LYS A 197 20.94 -12.48 -16.50
N PHE A 198 19.97 -12.50 -15.60
CA PHE A 198 20.20 -12.41 -14.16
C PHE A 198 20.93 -13.63 -13.61
N ALA A 199 20.58 -14.83 -14.07
CA ALA A 199 21.28 -16.06 -13.75
C ALA A 199 22.76 -15.99 -14.15
N ALA A 200 23.08 -15.48 -15.34
CA ALA A 200 24.46 -15.31 -15.80
C ALA A 200 25.24 -14.28 -14.97
N LEU A 201 24.64 -13.13 -14.64
CA LEU A 201 25.23 -12.13 -13.75
C LEU A 201 25.50 -12.70 -12.35
N GLY A 202 24.57 -13.50 -11.84
CA GLY A 202 24.71 -14.26 -10.61
C GLY A 202 25.90 -15.21 -10.66
N ALA A 203 25.95 -16.07 -11.67
CA ALA A 203 26.95 -17.14 -11.80
C ALA A 203 28.37 -16.62 -12.02
N THR A 204 28.52 -15.43 -12.60
CA THR A 204 29.81 -14.77 -12.87
C THR A 204 30.19 -13.74 -11.81
N ASN A 205 29.35 -13.53 -10.79
CA ASN A 205 29.57 -12.52 -9.74
C ASN A 205 29.76 -11.08 -10.28
N THR A 206 29.25 -10.78 -11.48
CA THR A 206 29.28 -9.43 -12.07
C THR A 206 28.03 -8.60 -11.74
N HIS A 207 27.29 -9.01 -10.72
CA HIS A 207 26.10 -8.31 -10.24
C HIS A 207 26.46 -7.17 -9.27
N TRP A 208 25.53 -6.23 -9.05
CA TRP A 208 25.71 -5.09 -8.15
C TRP A 208 25.21 -5.32 -6.72
N TYR A 209 24.73 -6.52 -6.39
CA TYR A 209 24.17 -6.76 -5.07
C TYR A 209 25.26 -6.79 -3.98
N GLN A 210 25.08 -5.92 -2.98
CA GLN A 210 25.89 -5.87 -1.78
C GLN A 210 24.99 -6.02 -0.54
N PRO A 211 25.17 -7.06 0.29
CA PRO A 211 24.40 -7.23 1.51
C PRO A 211 24.94 -6.30 2.59
N SER A 212 24.06 -5.78 3.44
CA SER A 212 24.46 -5.13 4.68
C SER A 212 24.86 -6.18 5.71
N ILE A 213 25.88 -5.89 6.53
CA ILE A 213 26.26 -6.74 7.69
C ILE A 213 25.06 -6.91 8.62
N GLN A 214 24.34 -5.81 8.87
CA GLN A 214 23.11 -5.78 9.64
C GLN A 214 22.05 -4.99 8.88
N THR A 215 20.89 -5.62 8.65
CA THR A 215 19.77 -4.97 7.97
C THR A 215 18.98 -4.07 8.93
N ALA A 216 18.30 -3.06 8.38
CA ALA A 216 17.39 -2.21 9.17
C ALA A 216 16.33 -3.02 9.92
N ARG A 217 15.81 -4.11 9.32
CA ARG A 217 14.82 -5.01 9.95
C ARG A 217 15.40 -5.73 11.18
N GLN A 218 16.65 -6.18 11.11
CA GLN A 218 17.34 -6.79 12.24
C GLN A 218 17.58 -5.77 13.35
N THR A 219 18.07 -4.57 13.02
CA THR A 219 18.23 -3.46 13.99
C THR A 219 16.92 -3.13 14.68
N TYR A 220 15.83 -3.02 13.91
CA TYR A 220 14.50 -2.77 14.46
C TYR A 220 14.07 -3.91 15.40
N ARG A 221 14.21 -5.18 15.00
CA ARG A 221 13.87 -6.33 15.87
C ARG A 221 14.64 -6.32 17.19
N ILE A 222 15.94 -6.04 17.15
CA ILE A 222 16.78 -5.95 18.34
C ILE A 222 16.29 -4.80 19.24
N GLY A 223 16.07 -3.62 18.66
CA GLY A 223 15.52 -2.47 19.37
C GLY A 223 14.15 -2.76 20.01
N SER A 224 13.21 -3.32 19.25
CA SER A 224 11.89 -3.70 19.75
C SER A 224 11.95 -4.74 20.87
N ALA A 225 12.87 -5.72 20.78
CA ALA A 225 13.08 -6.69 21.85
C ALA A 225 13.60 -6.03 23.14
N LEU A 226 14.53 -5.08 23.03
CA LEU A 226 15.02 -4.30 24.17
C LEU A 226 13.92 -3.43 24.78
N LEU A 227 13.16 -2.71 23.95
CA LEU A 227 12.03 -1.91 24.40
C LEU A 227 10.98 -2.77 25.12
N LYS A 228 10.72 -4.00 24.64
CA LYS A 228 9.81 -4.95 25.31
C LYS A 228 10.39 -5.48 26.63
N HIS A 229 11.68 -5.83 26.65
CA HIS A 229 12.36 -6.30 27.86
C HIS A 229 12.30 -5.28 29.00
N HIS A 230 12.41 -3.99 28.67
CA HIS A 230 12.31 -2.89 29.64
C HIS A 230 10.88 -2.40 29.90
N GLY A 231 9.84 -3.12 29.42
CA GLY A 231 8.43 -2.75 29.65
C GLY A 231 7.97 -1.47 28.92
N LEU A 232 8.82 -0.87 28.08
CA LEU A 232 8.49 0.36 27.36
C LEU A 232 7.40 0.13 26.31
N SER A 233 7.25 -1.10 25.81
CA SER A 233 6.22 -1.46 24.82
C SER A 233 4.79 -1.39 25.36
N ASP A 234 4.61 -1.42 26.69
CA ASP A 234 3.31 -1.38 27.34
C ASP A 234 2.86 0.05 27.67
N ILE A 235 3.76 1.03 27.49
CA ILE A 235 3.50 2.45 27.77
C ILE A 235 2.90 3.11 26.52
N LYS A 236 1.74 3.76 26.67
CA LYS A 236 1.11 4.53 25.60
C LYS A 236 1.86 5.86 25.35
N PRO A 237 1.94 6.34 24.09
CA PRO A 237 1.38 5.76 22.86
C PRO A 237 2.26 4.65 22.25
N ASN A 238 1.69 3.82 21.33
CA ASN A 238 2.27 2.64 20.66
C ASN A 238 3.53 2.88 19.77
N ALA A 239 4.43 3.78 20.18
CA ALA A 239 5.71 4.09 19.57
C ALA A 239 6.75 4.22 20.70
N PRO A 240 7.10 3.09 21.36
CA PRO A 240 7.91 3.08 22.58
C PRO A 240 9.27 3.76 22.41
N GLU A 241 9.84 3.75 21.21
CA GLU A 241 11.08 4.45 20.89
C GLU A 241 10.98 5.96 21.10
N LYS A 242 9.81 6.57 20.87
CA LYS A 242 9.60 8.02 21.02
C LYS A 242 9.62 8.48 22.48
N LEU A 243 9.57 7.57 23.44
CA LEU A 243 9.79 7.89 24.85
C LEU A 243 11.25 8.33 25.11
N LEU A 244 12.17 7.91 24.23
CA LEU A 244 13.61 8.07 24.44
C LEU A 244 14.22 9.21 23.60
N TYR A 245 13.45 9.89 22.75
CA TYR A 245 13.92 11.04 22.00
C TYR A 245 12.81 12.03 21.64
N LYS A 246 13.15 13.31 21.54
CA LYS A 246 12.25 14.33 20.99
C LYS A 246 12.25 14.23 19.47
N THR A 247 11.08 14.07 18.88
CA THR A 247 10.91 13.96 17.41
C THR A 247 11.08 15.29 16.68
N SER A 248 10.99 16.42 17.40
CA SER A 248 11.24 17.73 16.82
C SER A 248 12.74 17.93 16.60
N LYS A 249 13.17 17.90 15.33
CA LYS A 249 14.39 18.60 14.90
C LYS A 249 14.30 20.02 15.45
N PHE A 250 15.42 20.57 15.95
CA PHE A 250 15.51 21.94 16.46
C PHE A 250 14.72 22.89 15.55
N ALA A 251 13.55 23.32 16.01
CA ALA A 251 12.72 24.23 15.25
C ALA A 251 13.36 25.60 15.42
N GLY A 252 13.90 26.17 14.34
CA GLY A 252 14.29 27.57 14.34
C GLY A 252 13.08 28.47 14.66
N GLU A 253 13.30 29.78 14.67
CA GLU A 253 12.23 30.75 14.92
C GLU A 253 10.99 30.47 14.06
N LYS A 254 9.79 30.64 14.64
CA LYS A 254 8.53 30.38 13.96
C LYS A 254 8.29 31.28 12.75
N SER A 255 9.02 32.39 12.65
CA SER A 255 9.03 33.32 11.51
C SER A 255 9.92 32.86 10.35
N SER A 256 10.78 31.86 10.55
CA SER A 256 11.82 31.45 9.57
C SER A 256 11.27 31.03 8.20
N TRP A 257 10.03 30.53 8.13
CA TRP A 257 9.39 30.13 6.87
C TRP A 257 9.21 31.28 5.87
N ARG A 258 9.09 32.54 6.34
CA ARG A 258 8.97 33.73 5.49
C ARG A 258 10.29 34.51 5.29
N MET A 259 11.39 34.05 5.90
CA MET A 259 12.69 34.74 5.80
C MET A 259 13.54 34.28 4.62
N ASN A 260 13.32 33.06 4.13
CA ASN A 260 14.04 32.54 2.97
C ASN A 260 13.37 33.00 1.67
N ARG A 261 13.99 33.97 0.97
CA ARG A 261 13.63 34.31 -0.42
C ARG A 261 14.04 33.16 -1.34
N LEU A 262 13.13 32.22 -1.58
CA LEU A 262 13.31 31.21 -2.61
C LEU A 262 13.16 31.87 -3.98
N ARG A 263 14.09 31.62 -4.91
CA ARG A 263 13.87 31.97 -6.32
C ARG A 263 12.60 31.30 -6.82
N SER A 264 11.62 32.08 -7.22
CA SER A 264 10.42 31.61 -7.89
C SER A 264 10.77 31.09 -9.28
N ILE A 265 10.88 29.77 -9.42
CA ILE A 265 10.98 29.11 -10.72
C ILE A 265 9.55 28.95 -11.24
N THR A 266 9.21 29.66 -12.32
CA THR A 266 7.88 29.70 -12.94
C THR A 266 7.77 28.81 -14.17
N ILE A 267 8.57 27.74 -14.23
CA ILE A 267 8.49 26.77 -15.32
C ILE A 267 7.14 26.07 -15.21
N ALA A 268 6.41 25.94 -16.31
CA ALA A 268 5.19 25.15 -16.40
C ALA A 268 5.52 23.67 -16.67
N PRO A 269 4.69 22.71 -16.19
CA PRO A 269 4.85 21.31 -16.58
C PRO A 269 4.59 21.15 -18.08
N SER A 270 5.35 20.26 -18.73
CA SER A 270 4.98 19.79 -20.07
C SER A 270 3.70 18.95 -20.04
N GLU A 271 3.04 18.79 -21.19
CA GLU A 271 1.82 17.98 -21.31
C GLU A 271 2.02 16.52 -20.86
N GLY A 272 3.20 15.95 -21.11
CA GLY A 272 3.54 14.60 -20.65
C GLY A 272 3.68 14.51 -19.13
N GLU A 273 4.34 15.50 -18.52
CA GLU A 273 4.49 15.58 -17.06
C GLU A 273 3.15 15.82 -16.36
N LEU A 274 2.28 16.65 -16.94
CA LEU A 274 0.94 16.89 -16.42
C LEU A 274 0.08 15.63 -16.46
N ARG A 275 0.03 14.92 -17.60
CA ARG A 275 -0.69 13.64 -17.72
C ARG A 275 -0.19 12.60 -16.73
N HIS A 276 1.13 12.50 -16.55
CA HIS A 276 1.72 11.62 -15.55
C HIS A 276 1.29 11.98 -14.13
N LEU A 277 1.34 13.28 -13.77
CA LEU A 277 0.87 13.77 -12.47
C LEU A 277 -0.60 13.43 -12.22
N ILE A 278 -1.48 13.69 -13.19
CA ILE A 278 -2.91 13.40 -13.09
C ILE A 278 -3.14 11.90 -12.87
N SER A 279 -2.44 11.04 -13.62
CA SER A 279 -2.54 9.59 -13.45
C SER A 279 -2.13 9.13 -12.06
N MET A 280 -1.09 9.73 -11.47
CA MET A 280 -0.58 9.35 -10.15
C MET A 280 -1.35 9.99 -8.98
N LYS A 281 -2.05 11.12 -9.23
CA LYS A 281 -2.71 11.94 -8.21
C LYS A 281 -4.20 12.18 -8.51
N LYS A 282 -4.84 11.28 -9.25
CA LYS A 282 -6.22 11.39 -9.73
C LYS A 282 -7.20 11.86 -8.63
N ALA A 283 -7.15 11.20 -7.46
CA ALA A 283 -8.03 11.53 -6.33
C ALA A 283 -7.81 12.95 -5.73
N GLN A 284 -6.67 13.59 -5.93
CA GLN A 284 -6.46 14.99 -5.53
C GLN A 284 -6.86 15.94 -6.66
N TRP A 285 -6.56 15.57 -7.91
CA TRP A 285 -6.88 16.35 -9.10
C TRP A 285 -8.39 16.56 -9.29
N GLU A 286 -9.19 15.52 -9.04
CA GLU A 286 -10.64 15.52 -9.26
C GLU A 286 -11.45 16.19 -8.13
N LYS A 287 -10.80 16.70 -7.08
CA LYS A 287 -11.49 17.37 -5.95
C LYS A 287 -12.13 18.70 -6.31
N VAL A 288 -11.65 19.32 -7.38
CA VAL A 288 -12.14 20.60 -7.88
C VAL A 288 -12.26 20.53 -9.40
N ALA A 289 -13.22 21.28 -9.94
CA ALA A 289 -13.43 21.42 -11.37
C ALA A 289 -12.21 22.06 -12.06
N ASP A 290 -12.10 21.92 -13.37
CA ASP A 290 -10.93 22.39 -14.13
C ASP A 290 -10.82 23.92 -14.21
N ASP A 291 -11.96 24.62 -14.08
CA ASP A 291 -12.08 26.07 -13.99
C ASP A 291 -11.92 26.62 -12.57
N TRP A 292 -11.68 25.75 -11.58
CA TRP A 292 -11.46 26.18 -10.21
C TRP A 292 -10.23 27.10 -10.11
N TYR A 293 -10.39 28.17 -9.33
CA TYR A 293 -9.32 29.05 -8.92
C TYR A 293 -9.27 29.13 -7.40
N CYS A 294 -8.07 29.35 -6.85
CA CYS A 294 -7.91 29.46 -5.41
C CYS A 294 -8.48 30.80 -4.91
N PRO A 295 -9.41 30.82 -3.92
CA PRO A 295 -10.05 32.07 -3.48
C PRO A 295 -9.08 33.05 -2.78
N VAL A 296 -7.91 32.57 -2.36
CA VAL A 296 -6.88 33.40 -1.69
C VAL A 296 -5.89 33.99 -2.70
N CYS A 297 -5.23 33.13 -3.49
CA CYS A 297 -4.17 33.56 -4.42
C CYS A 297 -4.62 33.76 -5.86
N GLN A 298 -5.88 33.45 -6.18
CA GLN A 298 -6.53 33.58 -7.50
C GLN A 298 -5.88 32.78 -8.64
N ARG A 299 -4.90 31.93 -8.34
CA ARG A 299 -4.33 30.99 -9.32
C ARG A 299 -5.37 29.99 -9.79
N LEU A 300 -5.36 29.71 -11.09
CA LEU A 300 -6.09 28.60 -11.69
C LEU A 300 -5.56 27.27 -11.16
N LYS A 301 -6.38 26.22 -11.28
CA LYS A 301 -6.01 24.84 -10.93
C LYS A 301 -4.66 24.43 -11.49
N ILE A 302 -4.42 24.67 -12.78
CA ILE A 302 -3.16 24.32 -13.44
C ILE A 302 -1.96 25.10 -12.92
N GLU A 303 -2.16 26.38 -12.58
CA GLU A 303 -1.10 27.27 -12.05
C GLU A 303 -0.70 26.90 -10.62
N CYS A 304 -1.53 26.12 -9.91
CA CYS A 304 -1.20 25.56 -8.60
C CYS A 304 -0.30 24.32 -8.68
N VAL A 305 -0.06 23.76 -9.87
CA VAL A 305 0.88 22.64 -10.08
C VAL A 305 2.30 23.15 -9.98
N ARG A 306 3.10 22.62 -9.06
CA ARG A 306 4.50 23.06 -8.89
C ARG A 306 5.44 21.95 -8.47
N LYS A 307 6.74 22.14 -8.68
CA LYS A 307 7.76 21.20 -8.19
C LYS A 307 7.85 21.23 -6.65
N SER A 308 7.94 20.05 -6.07
CA SER A 308 8.32 19.84 -4.67
C SER A 308 9.82 20.12 -4.47
N ASN A 309 10.28 20.17 -3.21
CA ASN A 309 11.71 20.31 -2.91
C ASN A 309 12.56 19.13 -3.45
N LYS A 310 11.92 18.01 -3.85
CA LYS A 310 12.56 16.84 -4.47
C LYS A 310 12.57 16.91 -6.01
N GLY A 311 12.04 17.98 -6.61
CA GLY A 311 12.00 18.19 -8.06
C GLY A 311 10.80 17.59 -8.79
N ASN A 312 9.98 16.77 -8.13
CA ASN A 312 8.77 16.19 -8.73
C ASN A 312 7.61 17.19 -8.72
N TRP A 313 6.83 17.22 -9.80
CA TRP A 313 5.56 17.96 -9.85
C TRP A 313 4.58 17.45 -8.81
N ASP A 314 3.87 18.36 -8.16
CA ASP A 314 2.82 18.04 -7.20
C ASP A 314 1.62 18.98 -7.37
N PHE A 315 0.44 18.42 -7.15
CA PHE A 315 -0.81 19.15 -6.99
C PHE A 315 -1.51 18.61 -5.75
N SER A 316 -1.68 19.48 -4.77
CA SER A 316 -2.32 19.18 -3.50
C SER A 316 -3.21 20.35 -3.11
N LEU A 317 -4.37 20.04 -2.54
CA LEU A 317 -5.34 21.03 -2.05
C LEU A 317 -5.72 20.71 -0.61
N SER A 318 -6.11 21.73 0.14
CA SER A 318 -6.86 21.55 1.38
C SER A 318 -8.33 21.85 1.09
N THR A 319 -9.22 20.87 1.23
CA THR A 319 -10.65 20.99 0.91
C THR A 319 -11.50 21.49 2.08
N SER A 320 -10.91 21.61 3.27
CA SER A 320 -11.61 21.98 4.49
C SER A 320 -10.69 22.80 5.40
N LYS A 321 -10.01 23.80 4.82
CA LYS A 321 -9.14 24.67 5.60
C LYS A 321 -10.01 25.63 6.40
N LYS A 322 -9.96 25.52 7.73
CA LYS A 322 -10.65 26.43 8.65
C LYS A 322 -9.95 27.79 8.63
N LEU A 323 -10.66 28.80 8.16
CA LEU A 323 -10.24 30.21 8.10
C LEU A 323 -11.27 31.08 8.85
N TYR A 324 -10.83 32.23 9.31
CA TYR A 324 -11.69 33.20 9.99
C TYR A 324 -12.73 33.77 9.03
N ASP A 325 -13.97 33.80 9.48
CA ASP A 325 -15.06 34.50 8.80
C ASP A 325 -16.03 35.06 9.84
N VAL A 326 -16.12 36.39 9.92
CA VAL A 326 -16.96 37.12 10.88
C VAL A 326 -18.45 36.81 10.71
N TYR A 327 -18.87 36.38 9.52
CA TYR A 327 -20.28 36.09 9.22
C TYR A 327 -20.65 34.62 9.47
N SER A 328 -19.67 33.74 9.68
CA SER A 328 -19.91 32.32 9.90
C SER A 328 -20.16 31.99 11.38
N PRO A 329 -20.98 30.96 11.69
CA PRO A 329 -21.12 30.45 13.05
C PRO A 329 -19.76 30.07 13.65
N ASN A 330 -19.50 30.52 14.88
CA ASN A 330 -18.22 30.36 15.58
C ASN A 330 -17.01 31.02 14.87
N PHE A 331 -17.25 32.01 14.01
CA PHE A 331 -16.22 32.77 13.31
C PHE A 331 -15.34 31.96 12.34
N VAL A 332 -15.80 30.80 11.84
CA VAL A 332 -15.00 29.92 10.97
C VAL A 332 -15.76 29.41 9.76
N GLN A 333 -15.09 29.46 8.62
CA GLN A 333 -15.52 28.83 7.37
C GLN A 333 -14.52 27.75 6.91
N ASN A 334 -15.04 26.61 6.44
CA ASN A 334 -14.25 25.62 5.72
C ASN A 334 -14.06 26.05 4.27
N THR A 335 -12.83 26.38 3.90
CA THR A 335 -12.51 26.88 2.56
C THR A 335 -11.62 25.88 1.81
N THR A 336 -11.93 25.67 0.53
CA THR A 336 -11.04 24.92 -0.37
C THR A 336 -9.96 25.85 -0.93
N VAL A 337 -8.70 25.57 -0.63
CA VAL A 337 -7.55 26.41 -1.05
C VAL A 337 -6.40 25.58 -1.57
N CYS A 338 -5.51 26.20 -2.36
CA CYS A 338 -4.29 25.55 -2.80
C CYS A 338 -3.36 25.21 -1.62
N ASN A 339 -2.50 24.21 -1.78
CA ASN A 339 -1.59 23.78 -0.72
C ASN A 339 -0.71 24.92 -0.18
N ASP A 340 -0.29 25.85 -1.05
CA ASP A 340 0.57 26.96 -0.64
C ASP A 340 -0.19 27.94 0.28
N CYS A 341 -1.41 28.36 -0.08
CA CYS A 341 -2.27 29.18 0.78
C CYS A 341 -2.58 28.48 2.12
N SER A 342 -2.89 27.18 2.09
CA SER A 342 -3.11 26.38 3.30
C SER A 342 -1.89 26.35 4.21
N THR A 343 -0.70 26.21 3.61
CA THR A 343 0.57 26.17 4.33
C THR A 343 0.87 27.54 4.95
N THR A 344 0.70 28.64 4.20
CA THR A 344 0.84 30.01 4.71
C THR A 344 -0.06 30.28 5.90
N ALA A 345 -1.36 29.92 5.80
CA ALA A 345 -2.31 30.10 6.91
C ALA A 345 -1.92 29.30 8.16
N THR A 346 -1.41 28.07 7.98
CA THR A 346 -0.89 27.25 9.08
C THR A 346 0.33 27.89 9.75
N HIS A 347 1.23 28.47 8.96
CA HIS A 347 2.43 29.12 9.48
C HIS A 347 2.11 30.41 10.24
N ILE A 348 1.25 31.28 9.70
CA ILE A 348 0.80 32.50 10.40
C ILE A 348 0.14 32.11 11.73
N GLY A 349 -0.78 31.14 11.72
CA GLY A 349 -1.39 30.64 12.96
C GLY A 349 -0.37 30.09 13.96
N SER A 350 0.69 29.42 13.47
CA SER A 350 1.77 28.90 14.31
C SER A 350 2.63 29.99 14.95
N GLU A 351 2.73 31.15 14.32
CA GLU A 351 3.41 32.31 14.90
C GLU A 351 2.58 33.00 15.96
N ILE A 352 1.28 33.15 15.75
CA ILE A 352 0.39 33.71 16.78
C ILE A 352 0.40 32.84 18.02
N MET A 353 0.25 31.51 17.88
CA MET A 353 0.37 30.58 19.01
C MET A 353 1.70 30.76 19.78
N SER A 354 2.78 31.11 19.07
CA SER A 354 4.07 31.38 19.71
C SER A 354 4.14 32.73 20.43
N ARG A 355 3.37 33.75 20.00
CA ARG A 355 3.30 35.07 20.64
C ARG A 355 2.43 35.03 21.89
N VAL A 356 1.27 34.41 21.79
CA VAL A 356 0.30 34.32 22.90
C VAL A 356 0.70 33.27 23.94
N GLY A 357 1.61 32.35 23.59
CA GLY A 357 2.07 31.29 24.50
C GLY A 357 1.09 30.14 24.71
N GLU A 358 0.00 30.11 23.94
CA GLU A 358 -1.07 29.12 24.02
C GLU A 358 -1.21 28.29 22.74
N ASN A 359 -1.71 27.06 22.89
CA ASN A 359 -1.96 26.17 21.78
C ASN A 359 -3.41 26.28 21.31
N ILE A 360 -3.61 26.79 20.09
CA ILE A 360 -4.91 26.98 19.48
C ILE A 360 -5.20 25.78 18.59
N ALA A 361 -6.33 25.09 18.83
CA ALA A 361 -6.70 23.85 18.13
C ALA A 361 -6.60 23.97 16.59
N TYR A 362 -6.95 25.14 16.05
CA TYR A 362 -6.82 25.46 14.63
C TYR A 362 -6.23 26.86 14.43
N GLY A 363 -4.91 27.02 14.56
CA GLY A 363 -4.28 28.35 14.40
C GLY A 363 -4.60 29.10 13.10
N SER A 364 -4.95 28.41 12.00
CA SER A 364 -5.38 29.08 10.76
C SER A 364 -6.78 29.71 10.83
N ALA A 365 -7.60 29.31 11.82
CA ALA A 365 -8.93 29.86 12.06
C ALA A 365 -8.91 31.31 12.57
N LEU A 366 -7.73 31.85 12.86
CA LEU A 366 -7.55 33.27 13.19
C LEU A 366 -7.44 34.14 11.95
N VAL A 367 -7.10 33.59 10.78
CA VAL A 367 -6.77 34.39 9.58
C VAL A 367 -7.88 34.27 8.54
N SER A 368 -8.33 35.40 8.01
CA SER A 368 -9.35 35.42 6.95
C SER A 368 -8.76 35.19 5.56
N VAL A 369 -9.62 34.97 4.57
CA VAL A 369 -9.23 34.88 3.16
C VAL A 369 -8.58 36.19 2.68
N ASP A 370 -9.18 37.34 3.00
CA ASP A 370 -8.69 38.65 2.57
C ASP A 370 -7.36 39.01 3.23
N GLU A 371 -7.19 38.67 4.50
CA GLU A 371 -5.93 38.85 5.22
C GLU A 371 -4.81 38.02 4.60
N LEU A 372 -5.07 36.75 4.25
CA LEU A 372 -4.12 35.93 3.52
C LEU A 372 -3.80 36.51 2.14
N CYS A 373 -4.81 37.02 1.43
CA CYS A 373 -4.64 37.66 0.13
C CYS A 373 -3.68 38.86 0.22
N SER A 374 -3.82 39.68 1.27
CA SER A 374 -2.96 40.85 1.50
C SER A 374 -1.48 40.51 1.74
N VAL A 375 -1.20 39.31 2.26
CA VAL A 375 0.15 38.85 2.63
C VAL A 375 0.83 38.10 1.48
N ILE A 376 0.05 37.41 0.66
CA ILE A 376 0.54 36.48 -0.36
C ILE A 376 0.75 37.20 -1.69
N SER A 377 1.98 37.14 -2.19
CA SER A 377 2.30 37.39 -3.59
C SER A 377 2.45 36.06 -4.30
N SER A 378 1.60 35.80 -5.29
CA SER A 378 1.58 34.51 -6.00
C SER A 378 2.10 34.62 -7.42
N VAL A 379 2.72 33.55 -7.91
CA VAL A 379 3.11 33.38 -9.31
C VAL A 379 2.71 31.97 -9.79
N PRO A 380 2.39 31.79 -11.08
CA PRO A 380 2.11 30.48 -11.64
C PRO A 380 3.26 29.50 -11.39
N HIS A 381 2.91 28.28 -10.98
CA HIS A 381 3.85 27.17 -10.74
C HIS A 381 4.93 27.41 -9.67
N GLY A 382 4.88 28.53 -8.96
CA GLY A 382 5.80 28.89 -7.89
C GLY A 382 5.21 28.71 -6.50
N LYS A 383 6.08 28.78 -5.49
CA LYS A 383 5.64 29.00 -4.11
C LYS A 383 5.20 30.46 -3.93
N HIS A 384 4.37 30.70 -2.94
CA HIS A 384 4.02 32.07 -2.55
C HIS A 384 5.23 32.81 -1.99
N GLU A 385 5.41 34.03 -2.45
CA GLU A 385 6.23 35.03 -1.77
C GLU A 385 5.38 35.74 -0.72
N ILE A 386 6.01 36.11 0.39
CA ILE A 386 5.33 36.65 1.56
C ILE A 386 5.77 38.09 1.75
N ASN A 387 4.81 39.00 1.81
CA ASN A 387 5.09 40.38 2.20
C ASN A 387 5.31 40.43 3.71
N ASN A 388 6.58 40.35 4.13
CA ASN A 388 6.94 40.29 5.55
C ASN A 388 6.47 41.50 6.35
N PHE A 389 6.38 42.69 5.74
CA PHE A 389 5.89 43.88 6.41
C PHE A 389 4.38 43.81 6.70
N VAL A 390 3.59 43.37 5.71
CA VAL A 390 2.15 43.18 5.88
C VAL A 390 1.87 42.02 6.84
N ALA A 391 2.63 40.93 6.72
CA ALA A 391 2.53 39.78 7.63
C ALA A 391 2.79 40.21 9.08
N GLU A 392 3.80 41.04 9.34
CA GLU A 392 4.13 41.50 10.70
C GLU A 392 3.04 42.38 11.31
N LYS A 393 2.45 43.28 10.52
CA LYS A 393 1.29 44.09 10.93
C LYS A 393 0.07 43.22 11.20
N LEU A 394 -0.20 42.27 10.31
CA LEU A 394 -1.30 41.33 10.46
C LEU A 394 -1.16 40.55 11.78
N LEU A 395 0.05 40.12 12.15
CA LEU A 395 0.23 39.39 13.40
C LEU A 395 -0.23 40.17 14.64
N GLY A 396 -0.08 41.50 14.67
CA GLY A 396 -0.62 42.34 15.75
C GLY A 396 -2.16 42.34 15.80
N ILE A 397 -2.81 42.45 14.63
CA ILE A 397 -4.28 42.38 14.52
C ILE A 397 -4.81 41.02 14.98
N LEU A 398 -4.12 39.94 14.58
CA LEU A 398 -4.50 38.58 14.96
C LEU A 398 -4.30 38.30 16.45
N GLU A 399 -3.30 38.91 17.07
CA GLU A 399 -3.06 38.83 18.51
C GLU A 399 -4.16 39.55 19.28
N GLU A 400 -4.56 40.76 18.87
CA GLU A 400 -5.72 41.46 19.44
C GLU A 400 -7.02 40.65 19.29
N ARG A 401 -7.26 40.06 18.11
CA ARG A 401 -8.42 39.19 17.85
C ARG A 401 -8.48 37.98 18.78
N TYR A 402 -7.32 37.41 19.09
CA TYR A 402 -7.24 36.31 20.05
C TYR A 402 -7.62 36.78 21.46
N TRP A 403 -7.05 37.91 21.93
CA TRP A 403 -7.34 38.43 23.26
C TRP A 403 -8.77 38.97 23.43
N SER A 404 -9.40 39.45 22.35
CA SER A 404 -10.81 39.87 22.38
C SER A 404 -11.79 38.70 22.39
N GLY A 405 -11.32 37.47 22.11
CA GLY A 405 -12.18 36.29 21.98
C GLY A 405 -12.96 36.24 20.67
N ASP A 406 -12.65 37.10 19.71
CA ASP A 406 -13.31 37.17 18.39
C ASP A 406 -12.75 36.11 17.43
N PHE A 407 -12.77 34.84 17.84
CA PHE A 407 -12.31 33.72 17.03
C PHE A 407 -12.96 32.40 17.46
N TYR A 408 -12.71 31.35 16.70
CA TYR A 408 -13.20 30.01 17.01
C TYR A 408 -12.57 29.43 18.29
N ASN A 409 -13.37 29.37 19.34
CA ASN A 409 -13.01 28.73 20.60
C ASN A 409 -13.68 27.34 20.66
N LEU A 410 -12.88 26.28 20.62
CA LEU A 410 -13.31 24.89 20.90
C LEU A 410 -12.33 24.22 21.84
#